data_AF-A0A899NF67-F1
#
_entry.id   AF-A0A899NF67-F1
#
_cell.length_a   1.000
_cell.length_b   1.000
_cell.length_c   1.000
_cell.angle_alpha   90.00
_cell.angle_beta   90.00
_cell.angle_gamma   90.00
#
_symmetry.space_group_name_H-M   'P 1'
#
loop_
_entity.id
_entity.type
_entity.pdbx_description
1 polymer ?
#
loop_
_entity_poly.entity_id
_entity_poly.type
_entity_poly.pdbx_seq_one_letter_code
_entity_poly.pdbx_strand_id
1 'polypeptide(L)'
;MNKLLAAQDTLNYYKNQVGSLDAYLGKFQDVAYYRSSPCFSSGGCSDAERAAMEQNRRLASESQKKANDALFKGLDQQQDALTADARTLQQLQGKAQGATGQMQAIGYANQLASQQANQLLQIRGLLMAQQNAIATRNQALADREAQEAASSEQLRKGSYKPSPARSW
;
A
#
# COMPACT_ATOMS: atom_id res chain seq x y z
N MET A 1 -18.88 -4.70 -6.33
CA MET A 1 -18.84 -4.70 -4.86
C MET A 1 -17.54 -5.31 -4.30
N ASN A 2 -16.97 -6.36 -4.90
CA ASN A 2 -15.78 -7.07 -4.38
C ASN A 2 -14.47 -6.26 -4.26
N LYS A 3 -14.26 -5.20 -5.05
CA LYS A 3 -12.99 -4.45 -5.08
C LYS A 3 -12.84 -3.47 -3.91
N LEU A 4 -13.94 -2.83 -3.49
CA LEU A 4 -13.95 -1.97 -2.31
C LEU A 4 -13.67 -2.80 -1.05
N LEU A 5 -14.22 -4.02 -1.00
CA LEU A 5 -13.95 -4.99 0.06
C LEU A 5 -12.47 -5.37 0.11
N ALA A 6 -11.81 -5.63 -1.03
CA ALA A 6 -10.39 -5.95 -1.04
C ALA A 6 -9.49 -4.83 -0.47
N ALA A 7 -9.76 -3.56 -0.80
CA ALA A 7 -9.04 -2.43 -0.21
C ALA A 7 -9.29 -2.31 1.30
N GLN A 8 -10.53 -2.52 1.73
CA GLN A 8 -10.93 -2.52 3.14
C GLN A 8 -10.27 -3.68 3.91
N ASP A 9 -10.17 -4.86 3.30
CA ASP A 9 -9.50 -6.04 3.84
C ASP A 9 -8.00 -5.81 4.04
N THR A 10 -7.36 -5.02 3.17
CA THR A 10 -5.94 -4.71 3.29
C THR A 10 -5.67 -3.81 4.51
N LEU A 11 -6.48 -2.77 4.69
CA LEU A 11 -6.39 -1.90 5.88
C LEU A 11 -6.78 -2.63 7.17
N ASN A 12 -7.81 -3.48 7.12
CA ASN A 12 -8.22 -4.30 8.25
C ASN A 12 -7.12 -5.29 8.66
N TYR A 13 -6.41 -5.87 7.69
CA TYR A 13 -5.26 -6.71 7.95
C TYR A 13 -4.18 -5.96 8.74
N TYR A 14 -3.81 -4.75 8.31
CA TYR A 14 -2.82 -3.93 9.04
C TYR A 14 -3.28 -3.61 10.47
N LYS A 15 -4.55 -3.21 10.65
CA LYS A 15 -5.13 -2.97 11.98
C LYS A 15 -5.07 -4.20 12.87
N ASN A 16 -5.43 -5.37 12.35
CA ASN A 16 -5.48 -6.61 13.13
C ASN A 16 -4.08 -7.09 13.54
N GLN A 17 -3.03 -6.74 12.78
CA GLN A 17 -1.67 -7.18 13.07
C GLN A 17 -1.05 -6.46 14.28
N VAL A 18 -1.45 -5.21 14.54
CA VAL A 18 -0.85 -4.37 15.60
C VAL A 18 -1.88 -3.63 16.47
N GLY A 19 -3.17 -3.95 16.33
CA GLY A 19 -4.29 -3.45 17.13
C GLY A 19 -4.98 -2.21 16.55
N SER A 20 -4.26 -1.30 15.88
CA SER A 20 -4.84 -0.11 15.27
C SER A 20 -4.04 0.35 14.05
N LEU A 21 -4.63 1.26 13.27
CA LEU A 21 -3.92 1.89 12.16
C LEU A 21 -2.78 2.78 12.68
N ASP A 22 -2.98 3.49 13.77
CA ASP A 22 -1.93 4.34 14.36
C ASP A 22 -0.77 3.51 14.89
N ALA A 23 -1.05 2.34 15.48
CA ALA A 23 -0.01 1.40 15.91
C ALA A 23 0.78 0.85 14.72
N TYR A 24 0.14 0.69 13.55
CA TYR A 24 0.81 0.30 12.31
C TYR A 24 1.70 1.41 11.77
N LEU A 25 1.16 2.63 11.65
CA LEU A 25 1.90 3.79 11.15
C LEU A 25 3.09 4.10 12.07
N GLY A 26 2.95 3.94 13.38
CA GLY A 26 4.01 4.12 14.37
C GLY A 26 5.13 3.08 14.31
N LYS A 27 5.04 2.04 13.47
CA LYS A 27 6.17 1.14 13.19
C LYS A 27 7.17 1.74 12.22
N PHE A 28 6.79 2.77 11.48
CA PHE A 28 7.65 3.44 10.53
C PHE A 28 8.05 4.80 11.09
N GLN A 29 9.35 5.02 11.21
CA GLN A 29 9.93 6.10 11.98
C GLN A 29 10.67 7.09 11.10
N ASP A 30 10.92 8.28 11.64
CA ASP A 30 11.62 9.36 10.95
C ASP A 30 13.07 9.50 11.42
N VAL A 31 13.79 10.45 10.80
CA VAL A 31 15.20 10.71 11.11
C VAL A 31 15.38 11.17 12.57
N ALA A 32 14.42 11.94 13.12
CA ALA A 32 14.52 12.46 14.47
C ALA A 32 14.43 11.32 15.50
N TYR A 33 13.51 10.38 15.29
CA TYR A 33 13.44 9.15 16.06
C TYR A 33 14.77 8.40 16.03
N TYR A 34 15.31 8.11 14.84
CA TYR A 34 16.55 7.34 14.73
C TYR A 34 17.79 8.05 15.26
N ARG A 35 17.89 9.37 15.12
CA ARG A 35 18.96 10.16 15.76
C ARG A 35 18.97 10.03 17.28
N SER A 36 17.79 9.87 17.88
CA SER A 36 17.64 9.70 19.33
C SER A 36 17.80 8.25 19.80
N SER A 37 17.76 7.29 18.88
CA SER A 37 17.91 5.87 19.19
C SER A 37 19.36 5.52 19.55
N PRO A 38 19.58 4.75 20.65
CA PRO A 38 20.89 4.18 20.95
C PRO A 38 21.60 3.52 19.76
N CYS A 39 20.87 2.93 18.81
CA CYS A 39 21.41 2.31 17.61
C CYS A 39 22.24 3.22 16.71
N PHE A 40 21.96 4.53 16.71
CA PHE A 40 22.68 5.52 15.93
C PHE A 40 23.43 6.53 16.83
N SER A 41 23.73 6.09 18.06
CA SER A 41 24.51 6.83 19.05
C SER A 41 25.87 6.15 19.30
N SER A 42 26.72 6.77 20.12
CA SER A 42 27.99 6.15 20.56
C SER A 42 27.80 4.94 21.48
N GLY A 43 26.61 4.74 22.06
CA GLY A 43 26.31 3.63 22.97
C GLY A 43 26.08 2.29 22.27
N GLY A 44 25.90 2.29 20.94
CA GLY A 44 25.57 1.10 20.17
C GLY A 44 24.11 0.66 20.34
N CYS A 45 23.68 -0.24 19.46
CA CYS A 45 22.29 -0.67 19.36
C CYS A 45 21.96 -1.77 20.39
N SER A 46 20.94 -1.56 21.21
CA SER A 46 20.46 -2.58 22.15
C SER A 46 19.78 -3.74 21.41
N ASP A 47 19.72 -4.93 22.02
CA ASP A 47 19.04 -6.08 21.41
C ASP A 47 17.54 -5.82 21.19
N ALA A 48 16.90 -5.07 22.10
CA ALA A 48 15.51 -4.69 21.99
C ALA A 48 15.25 -3.78 20.76
N GLU A 49 16.11 -2.80 20.51
CA GLU A 49 15.97 -1.94 19.33
C GLU A 49 16.32 -2.66 18.03
N ARG A 50 17.31 -3.56 18.03
CA ARG A 50 17.58 -4.43 16.88
C ARG A 50 16.35 -5.27 16.55
N ALA A 51 15.74 -5.87 17.56
CA ALA A 51 14.52 -6.65 17.40
C ALA A 51 13.35 -5.79 16.90
N ALA A 52 13.19 -4.57 17.40
CA ALA A 52 12.16 -3.64 16.93
C ALA A 52 12.35 -3.25 15.46
N MET A 53 13.58 -2.90 15.04
CA MET A 53 13.88 -2.58 13.65
C MET A 53 13.67 -3.79 12.72
N GLU A 54 14.06 -4.98 13.17
CA GLU A 54 13.81 -6.23 12.43
C GLU A 54 12.30 -6.51 12.29
N GLN A 55 11.53 -6.29 13.35
CA GLN A 55 10.07 -6.39 13.30
C GLN A 55 9.46 -5.39 12.32
N ASN A 56 9.93 -4.14 12.32
CA ASN A 56 9.47 -3.11 11.39
C ASN A 56 9.77 -3.52 9.93
N ARG A 57 10.96 -4.06 9.66
CA ARG A 57 11.33 -4.57 8.33
C ARG A 57 10.45 -5.73 7.88
N ARG A 58 10.16 -6.68 8.77
CA ARG A 58 9.24 -7.80 8.47
C ARG A 58 7.84 -7.29 8.15
N LEU A 59 7.30 -6.43 9.01
CA LEU A 59 5.98 -5.83 8.81
C LEU A 59 5.91 -5.04 7.49
N ALA A 60 6.94 -4.26 7.18
CA ALA A 60 7.05 -3.51 5.94
C ALA A 60 7.02 -4.42 4.70
N SER A 61 7.78 -5.53 4.74
CA SER A 61 7.83 -6.51 3.67
C SER A 61 6.48 -7.21 3.47
N GLU A 62 5.90 -7.72 4.55
CA GLU A 62 4.57 -8.35 4.54
C GLU A 62 3.49 -7.40 4.04
N SER A 63 3.55 -6.13 4.47
CA SER A 63 2.59 -5.10 4.06
C SER A 63 2.68 -4.81 2.58
N GLN A 64 3.90 -4.61 2.05
CA GLN A 64 4.13 -4.38 0.62
C GLN A 64 3.64 -5.58 -0.21
N LYS A 65 3.97 -6.80 0.22
CA LYS A 65 3.53 -8.03 -0.45
C LYS A 65 2.00 -8.11 -0.48
N LYS A 66 1.33 -7.84 0.64
CA LYS A 66 -0.13 -7.85 0.73
C LYS A 66 -0.79 -6.79 -0.16
N ALA A 67 -0.26 -5.56 -0.17
CA ALA A 67 -0.79 -4.48 -0.99
C ALA A 67 -0.62 -4.78 -2.49
N ASN A 68 0.54 -5.32 -2.88
CA ASN A 68 0.80 -5.76 -4.24
C ASN A 68 -0.12 -6.92 -4.66
N ASP A 69 -0.28 -7.94 -3.81
CA ASP A 69 -1.23 -9.05 -4.04
C ASP A 69 -2.66 -8.52 -4.25
N ALA A 70 -3.10 -7.56 -3.44
CA ALA A 70 -4.43 -6.95 -3.56
C ALA A 70 -4.58 -6.17 -4.87
N LEU A 71 -3.55 -5.43 -5.29
CA LEU A 71 -3.51 -4.75 -6.58
C LEU A 71 -3.63 -5.74 -7.74
N PHE A 72 -2.81 -6.80 -7.76
CA PHE A 72 -2.85 -7.80 -8.84
C PHE A 72 -4.17 -8.56 -8.91
N LYS A 73 -4.73 -8.97 -7.77
CA LYS A 73 -6.08 -9.57 -7.72
C LYS A 73 -7.15 -8.60 -8.22
N GLY A 74 -7.00 -7.31 -7.91
CA GLY A 74 -7.88 -6.28 -8.44
C GLY A 74 -7.81 -6.16 -9.96
N LEU A 75 -6.59 -6.20 -10.53
CA LEU A 75 -6.35 -6.16 -11.98
C LEU A 75 -6.93 -7.38 -12.69
N ASP A 76 -6.73 -8.57 -12.13
CA ASP A 76 -7.31 -9.83 -12.64
C ASP A 76 -8.85 -9.74 -12.71
N GLN A 77 -9.49 -9.32 -11.62
CA GLN A 77 -10.94 -9.09 -11.59
C GLN A 77 -11.39 -7.93 -12.50
N GLN A 78 -10.53 -6.97 -12.80
CA GLN A 78 -10.84 -5.92 -13.78
C GLN A 78 -10.86 -6.47 -15.19
N GLN A 79 -9.97 -7.40 -15.52
CA GLN A 79 -9.93 -8.03 -16.84
C GLN A 79 -11.22 -8.81 -17.12
N ASP A 80 -11.69 -9.58 -16.13
CA ASP A 80 -12.97 -10.29 -16.20
C ASP A 80 -14.15 -9.33 -16.35
N ALA A 81 -14.17 -8.27 -15.54
CA ALA A 81 -15.24 -7.28 -15.59
C ALA A 81 -15.29 -6.52 -16.92
N LEU A 82 -14.14 -6.14 -17.49
CA LEU A 82 -14.08 -5.50 -18.81
C LEU A 82 -14.66 -6.40 -19.91
N THR A 83 -14.41 -7.71 -19.83
CA THR A 83 -14.95 -8.70 -20.77
C THR A 83 -16.46 -8.83 -20.63
N ALA A 84 -16.96 -8.89 -19.39
CA ALA A 84 -18.39 -8.94 -19.11
C ALA A 84 -19.10 -7.65 -19.57
N ASP A 85 -18.53 -6.50 -19.24
CA ASP A 85 -19.04 -5.18 -19.60
C ASP A 85 -19.15 -5.01 -21.12
N ALA A 86 -18.13 -5.45 -21.88
CA ALA A 86 -18.17 -5.41 -23.34
C ALA A 86 -19.35 -6.22 -23.92
N ARG A 87 -19.58 -7.43 -23.39
CA ARG A 87 -20.72 -8.28 -23.81
C ARG A 87 -22.06 -7.63 -23.44
N THR A 88 -22.17 -7.07 -22.24
CA THR A 88 -23.38 -6.37 -21.80
C THR A 88 -23.65 -5.13 -22.65
N LEU A 89 -22.62 -4.37 -23.01
CA LEU A 89 -22.75 -3.20 -23.89
C LEU A 89 -23.23 -3.59 -25.29
N GLN A 90 -22.70 -4.66 -25.89
CA GLN A 90 -23.18 -5.17 -27.18
C GLN A 90 -24.66 -5.56 -27.12
N GLN A 91 -25.09 -6.24 -26.06
CA GLN A 91 -26.49 -6.61 -25.86
C GLN A 91 -27.40 -5.39 -25.66
N LEU A 92 -26.98 -4.40 -24.87
CA LEU A 92 -27.73 -3.17 -24.64
C LEU A 92 -27.87 -2.36 -25.92
N GLN A 93 -26.81 -2.26 -26.74
CA GLN A 93 -26.85 -1.58 -28.03
C GLN A 93 -27.82 -2.26 -29.00
N GLY A 94 -27.77 -3.58 -29.14
CA GLY A 94 -28.70 -4.32 -30.00
C GLY A 94 -30.16 -4.15 -29.57
N LYS A 95 -30.43 -4.18 -28.27
CA LYS A 95 -31.79 -3.97 -27.72
C LYS A 95 -32.27 -2.53 -27.88
N ALA A 96 -31.40 -1.54 -27.70
CA ALA A 96 -31.73 -0.13 -27.89
C ALA A 96 -32.07 0.18 -29.36
N GLN A 97 -31.38 -0.44 -30.33
CA GLN A 97 -31.69 -0.29 -31.76
C GLN A 97 -33.08 -0.83 -32.15
N GLY A 98 -33.57 -1.86 -31.44
CA GLY A 98 -34.89 -2.45 -31.66
C GLY A 98 -36.02 -1.84 -30.83
N ALA A 99 -35.74 -0.81 -30.01
CA ALA A 99 -36.72 -0.22 -29.12
C ALA A 99 -37.72 0.65 -29.89
N THR A 100 -39.00 0.26 -29.90
CA THR A 100 -40.08 1.00 -30.59
C THR A 100 -40.78 2.03 -29.69
N GLY A 101 -40.62 1.92 -28.36
CA GLY A 101 -41.29 2.80 -27.39
C GLY A 101 -40.35 3.57 -26.47
N GLN A 102 -40.75 4.80 -26.10
CA GLN A 102 -39.98 5.70 -25.23
C GLN A 102 -39.68 5.10 -23.85
N MET A 103 -40.61 4.34 -23.26
CA MET A 103 -40.40 3.62 -22.00
C MET A 103 -39.32 2.52 -22.11
N GLN A 104 -39.28 1.79 -23.23
CA GLN A 104 -38.25 0.76 -23.45
C GLN A 104 -36.87 1.42 -23.59
N ALA A 105 -36.78 2.52 -24.34
CA ALA A 105 -35.55 3.29 -24.48
C ALA A 105 -35.03 3.83 -23.13
N ILE A 106 -35.91 4.37 -22.27
CA ILE A 106 -35.54 4.80 -20.91
C ILE A 106 -35.08 3.63 -20.05
N GLY A 107 -35.73 2.47 -20.16
CA GLY A 107 -35.30 1.24 -19.48
C GLY A 107 -33.87 0.84 -19.83
N TYR A 108 -33.49 0.88 -21.11
CA TYR A 108 -32.13 0.60 -21.56
C TYR A 108 -31.13 1.68 -21.10
N ALA A 109 -31.53 2.95 -21.11
CA ALA A 109 -30.69 4.04 -20.61
C ALA A 109 -30.38 3.87 -19.11
N ASN A 110 -31.36 3.49 -18.29
CA ASN A 110 -31.15 3.20 -16.87
C ASN A 110 -30.24 1.98 -16.65
N GLN A 111 -30.35 0.95 -17.49
CA GLN A 111 -29.46 -0.21 -17.45
C GLN A 111 -28.02 0.19 -17.80
N LEU A 112 -27.83 1.00 -18.85
CA LEU A 112 -26.52 1.51 -19.23
C LEU A 112 -25.91 2.39 -18.13
N ALA A 113 -26.69 3.31 -17.55
CA ALA A 113 -26.23 4.15 -16.45
C ALA A 113 -25.83 3.32 -15.23
N SER A 114 -26.60 2.27 -14.90
CA SER A 114 -26.25 1.33 -13.83
C SER A 114 -24.94 0.58 -14.12
N GLN A 115 -24.68 0.20 -15.37
CA GLN A 115 -23.41 -0.41 -15.77
C GLN A 115 -22.24 0.57 -15.63
N GLN A 116 -22.40 1.83 -16.06
CA GLN A 116 -21.38 2.86 -15.91
C GLN A 116 -21.08 3.17 -14.43
N ALA A 117 -22.10 3.24 -13.57
CA ALA A 117 -21.90 3.41 -12.13
C ALA A 117 -21.10 2.24 -11.52
N ASN A 118 -21.38 1.00 -11.96
CA ASN A 118 -20.60 -0.16 -11.56
C ASN A 118 -19.14 -0.07 -12.04
N GLN A 119 -18.89 0.34 -13.28
CA GLN A 119 -17.54 0.54 -13.81
C GLN A 119 -16.75 1.58 -13.01
N LEU A 120 -17.36 2.72 -12.68
CA LEU A 120 -16.72 3.75 -11.87
C LEU A 120 -16.34 3.25 -10.46
N LEU A 121 -17.21 2.45 -9.83
CA LEU A 121 -16.90 1.82 -8.54
C LEU A 121 -15.72 0.84 -8.66
N GLN A 122 -15.61 0.12 -9.78
CA GLN A 122 -14.49 -0.78 -10.02
C GLN A 122 -13.18 -0.03 -10.23
N ILE A 123 -13.19 1.03 -11.04
CA ILE A 123 -12.04 1.92 -11.26
C ILE A 123 -11.60 2.54 -9.94
N ARG A 124 -12.55 3.03 -9.12
CA ARG A 124 -12.25 3.57 -7.79
C ARG A 124 -11.57 2.53 -6.90
N GLY A 125 -12.03 1.28 -6.92
CA GLY A 125 -11.42 0.18 -6.17
C GLY A 125 -9.98 -0.10 -6.59
N LEU A 126 -9.69 -0.12 -7.90
CA LEU A 126 -8.33 -0.26 -8.43
C LEU A 126 -7.41 0.89 -8.03
N LEU A 127 -7.89 2.13 -8.16
CA LEU A 127 -7.13 3.32 -7.79
C LEU A 127 -6.79 3.30 -6.29
N MET A 128 -7.73 2.89 -5.44
CA MET A 128 -7.46 2.73 -4.00
C MET A 128 -6.42 1.64 -3.73
N ALA A 129 -6.50 0.49 -4.41
CA ALA A 129 -5.51 -0.57 -4.27
C ALA A 129 -4.11 -0.12 -4.74
N GLN A 130 -4.04 0.61 -5.85
CA GLN A 130 -2.81 1.19 -6.37
C GLN A 130 -2.21 2.21 -5.39
N GLN A 131 -3.03 3.15 -4.89
CA GLN A 131 -2.61 4.14 -3.91
C GLN A 131 -2.11 3.48 -2.62
N ASN A 132 -2.77 2.41 -2.18
CA ASN A 132 -2.33 1.64 -1.01
C ASN A 132 -0.96 0.98 -1.23
N ALA A 133 -0.74 0.34 -2.39
CA ALA A 133 0.55 -0.26 -2.73
C ALA A 133 1.68 0.78 -2.79
N ILE A 134 1.43 1.95 -3.38
CA ILE A 134 2.40 3.05 -3.44
C ILE A 134 2.67 3.61 -2.03
N ALA A 135 1.63 3.90 -1.25
CA ALA A 135 1.78 4.44 0.10
C ALA A 135 2.57 3.50 1.01
N THR A 136 2.24 2.20 0.99
CA THR A 136 2.93 1.18 1.78
C THR A 136 4.42 1.08 1.40
N ARG A 137 4.73 1.12 0.10
CA ARG A 137 6.12 1.14 -0.37
C ARG A 137 6.85 2.41 0.06
N ASN A 138 6.25 3.57 -0.14
CA ASN A 138 6.86 4.86 0.21
C ASN A 138 7.12 4.97 1.71
N GLN A 139 6.22 4.43 2.55
CA GLN A 139 6.40 4.41 4.00
C GLN A 139 7.58 3.53 4.42
N ALA A 140 7.73 2.35 3.81
CA ALA A 140 8.91 1.49 4.05
C ALA A 140 10.21 2.12 3.55
N LEU A 141 10.18 2.84 2.42
CA LEU A 141 11.34 3.58 1.90
C LEU A 141 11.73 4.73 2.82
N ALA A 142 10.78 5.54 3.25
CA ALA A 142 11.02 6.67 4.14
C ALA A 142 11.65 6.23 5.47
N ASP A 143 11.17 5.14 6.06
CA ASP A 143 11.76 4.55 7.27
C ASP A 143 13.21 4.12 7.06
N ARG A 144 13.49 3.48 5.92
CA ARG A 144 14.86 3.06 5.55
C ARG A 144 15.77 4.25 5.30
N GLU A 145 15.33 5.23 4.52
CA GLU A 145 16.07 6.47 4.26
C GLU A 145 16.37 7.21 5.57
N ALA A 146 15.45 7.16 6.53
CA ALA A 146 15.66 7.74 7.85
C ALA A 146 16.75 7.01 8.66
N GLN A 147 16.78 5.67 8.63
CA GLN A 147 17.87 4.87 9.21
C GLN A 147 19.21 5.20 8.54
N GLU A 148 19.24 5.29 7.20
CA GLU A 148 20.45 5.58 6.42
C GLU A 148 20.98 7.00 6.71
N ALA A 149 20.10 7.99 6.84
CA ALA A 149 20.46 9.35 7.21
C ALA A 149 21.06 9.42 8.62
N ALA A 150 20.43 8.79 9.61
CA ALA A 150 20.93 8.75 10.99
C ALA A 150 22.29 8.03 11.07
N SER A 151 22.44 6.90 10.36
CA SER A 151 23.71 6.19 10.22
C SER A 151 24.82 7.05 9.61
N SER A 152 24.50 7.74 8.51
CA SER A 152 25.44 8.59 7.78
C SER A 152 25.90 9.79 8.59
N GLU A 153 25.02 10.36 9.44
CA GLU A 153 25.41 11.40 10.39
C GLU A 153 26.34 10.87 11.47
N GLN A 154 26.05 9.69 12.01
CA GLN A 154 26.89 9.09 13.04
C GLN A 154 28.28 8.72 12.52
N LEU A 155 28.37 8.18 11.29
CA LEU A 155 29.64 7.92 10.62
C LEU A 155 30.47 9.21 10.43
N ARG A 156 29.82 10.31 10.02
CA ARG A 156 30.48 11.62 9.85
C ARG A 156 30.87 12.29 11.17
N LYS A 157 30.14 12.02 12.25
CA LYS A 157 30.48 12.46 13.62
C LYS A 157 31.64 11.67 14.22
N GLY A 158 31.98 10.51 13.67
CA GLY A 158 33.04 9.65 14.17
C GLY A 158 34.36 10.39 14.32
N SER A 159 34.77 10.64 15.57
CA SER A 159 36.10 11.14 15.88
C SER A 159 37.13 10.03 15.70
N TYR A 160 38.25 10.36 15.06
CA TYR A 160 39.39 9.46 14.93
C TYR A 160 39.85 8.99 16.31
N LYS A 161 39.83 7.68 16.55
CA LYS A 161 40.49 7.05 17.69
C LYS A 161 41.75 6.33 17.19
N PRO A 162 42.96 6.81 17.53
CA PRO A 162 44.19 6.12 17.17
C PRO A 162 44.21 4.72 17.81
N SER A 163 44.67 3.73 17.06
CA SER A 163 44.91 2.39 17.57
C SER A 163 45.95 2.43 18.70
N PRO A 164 45.87 1.53 19.71
CA PRO A 164 46.89 1.45 20.76
C PRO A 164 48.28 1.27 20.13
N ALA A 165 49.25 2.07 20.58
CA ALA A 165 50.63 1.94 20.13
C ALA A 165 51.14 0.54 20.50
N ARG A 166 51.52 -0.25 19.49
CA ARG A 166 52.25 -1.51 19.69
C ARG A 166 53.73 -1.17 19.84
N SER A 167 54.29 -1.37 21.03
CA SER A 167 55.75 -1.46 21.18
C SER A 167 56.21 -2.86 20.79
N TRP A 168 57.22 -2.93 19.92
CA TRP A 168 57.95 -4.15 19.55
C TRP A 168 59.07 -4.44 20.53
#